data_AF-A0A7V8QM22-F1
#
_entry.id   AF-A0A7V8QM22-F1
#
_cell.length_a   1.000
_cell.length_b   1.000
_cell.length_c   1.000
_cell.angle_alpha   90.00
_cell.angle_beta   90.00
_cell.angle_gamma   90.00
#
_symmetry.space_group_name_H-M   'P 1'
#
loop_
_entity.id
_entity.type
_entity.pdbx_description
1 polymer ?
#
loop_
_entity_poly.entity_id
_entity_poly.type
_entity_poly.pdbx_seq_one_letter_code
_entity_poly.pdbx_strand_id
1 'polypeptide(L)'
;AEGRPRRERRPAQGMPASIAGSVSVRIAAGPRYDVYTRAHDETVRPGDLVSPQQLMSLRRQLEEATPEATRLVTRLARALERRLQARRPRRWREADYGRLDPRRLSRLVTDPSGTGVYRERSSTLDRDTVVTLLLDNSASMRGRRIRMAALCADLLARSLERCGVRTEILGYTTAAWDGGAAAA
;
A
#
# COMPACT_ATOMS: atom_id res chain seq x y z
N ALA A 1 -67.11 -6.39 28.31
CA ALA A 1 -65.74 -6.00 28.68
C ALA A 1 -64.78 -6.82 27.82
N GLU A 2 -64.52 -6.32 26.61
CA GLU A 2 -63.84 -7.04 25.53
C GLU A 2 -62.32 -6.93 25.67
N GLY A 3 -61.66 -8.09 25.71
CA GLY A 3 -60.20 -8.21 25.77
C GLY A 3 -59.56 -7.89 24.42
N ARG A 4 -58.71 -6.85 24.39
CA ARG A 4 -57.80 -6.57 23.27
C ARG A 4 -56.46 -7.31 23.48
N PRO A 5 -55.94 -8.06 22.50
CA PRO A 5 -54.67 -8.74 22.63
C PRO A 5 -53.46 -7.79 22.49
N ARG A 6 -52.41 -8.08 23.26
CA ARG A 6 -51.09 -7.43 23.28
C ARG A 6 -50.47 -7.39 21.87
N ARG A 7 -50.02 -6.21 21.44
CA ARG A 7 -49.15 -6.05 20.26
C ARG A 7 -47.76 -6.64 20.56
N GLU A 8 -47.44 -7.77 19.95
CA GLU A 8 -46.07 -8.29 19.88
C GLU A 8 -45.19 -7.37 19.03
N ARG A 9 -44.11 -6.85 19.64
CA ARG A 9 -43.03 -6.17 18.93
C ARG A 9 -42.17 -7.23 18.25
N ARG A 10 -42.16 -7.27 16.91
CA ARG A 10 -41.13 -7.98 16.15
C ARG A 10 -39.77 -7.31 16.39
N PRO A 11 -38.71 -8.04 16.77
CA PRO A 11 -37.35 -7.52 16.65
C PRO A 11 -36.97 -7.48 15.17
N ALA A 12 -36.53 -6.31 14.70
CA ALA A 12 -35.94 -6.17 13.38
C ALA A 12 -34.66 -7.01 13.32
N GLN A 13 -34.71 -8.10 12.56
CA GLN A 13 -33.56 -8.93 12.25
C GLN A 13 -32.65 -8.21 11.25
N GLY A 14 -31.38 -8.06 11.64
CA GLY A 14 -30.20 -8.26 10.80
C GLY A 14 -30.02 -7.42 9.54
N MET A 15 -29.14 -6.43 9.62
CA MET A 15 -28.20 -6.15 8.52
C MET A 15 -26.77 -6.34 9.01
N PRO A 16 -25.91 -7.06 8.26
CA PRO A 16 -24.60 -7.48 8.75
C PRO A 16 -23.64 -6.30 8.84
N ALA A 17 -22.87 -6.30 9.93
CA ALA A 17 -21.71 -5.47 10.14
C ALA A 17 -20.78 -5.54 8.93
N SER A 18 -20.46 -4.38 8.35
CA SER A 18 -19.40 -4.26 7.36
C SER A 18 -18.10 -4.76 7.96
N ILE A 19 -17.60 -5.90 7.48
CA ILE A 19 -16.25 -6.38 7.73
C ILE A 19 -15.29 -5.49 6.92
N ALA A 20 -15.12 -4.25 7.38
CA ALA A 20 -14.04 -3.40 6.96
C ALA A 20 -12.87 -3.65 7.92
N GLY A 21 -12.26 -4.83 7.82
CA GLY A 21 -11.00 -5.12 8.45
C GLY A 21 -9.91 -4.23 7.86
N SER A 22 -9.77 -3.01 8.38
CA SER A 22 -8.58 -2.21 8.17
C SER A 22 -7.47 -2.86 8.97
N VAL A 23 -6.65 -3.69 8.32
CA VAL A 23 -5.37 -4.11 8.88
C VAL A 23 -4.47 -2.88 8.87
N SER A 24 -4.58 -2.06 9.91
CA SER A 24 -3.61 -1.02 10.23
C SER A 24 -2.52 -1.67 11.06
N VAL A 25 -1.42 -2.07 10.44
CA VAL A 25 -0.19 -2.40 11.16
C VAL A 25 0.36 -1.07 11.68
N ARG A 26 0.05 -0.74 12.93
CA ARG A 26 0.75 0.32 13.66
C ARG A 26 2.08 -0.25 14.07
N ILE A 27 3.16 0.14 13.39
CA ILE A 27 4.50 -0.07 13.94
C ILE A 27 4.59 0.88 15.13
N ALA A 28 4.37 0.34 16.34
CA ALA A 28 4.64 1.08 17.56
C ALA A 28 6.12 1.50 17.53
N ALA A 29 6.41 2.75 17.88
CA ALA A 29 7.78 3.18 18.12
C ALA A 29 8.29 2.45 19.38
N GLY A 30 8.72 1.21 19.19
CA GLY A 30 9.42 0.44 20.20
C GLY A 30 10.78 1.07 20.51
N PRO A 31 11.50 0.52 21.51
CA PRO A 31 12.88 0.94 21.77
C PRO A 31 13.68 0.92 20.46
N ARG A 32 14.54 1.93 20.25
CA ARG A 32 15.43 1.97 19.09
C ARG A 32 16.27 0.70 19.12
N TYR A 33 16.19 -0.08 18.04
CA TYR A 33 17.00 -1.27 17.88
C TYR A 33 18.46 -0.83 17.76
N ASP A 34 19.27 -1.17 18.76
CA ASP A 34 20.70 -0.92 18.73
C ASP A 34 21.37 -2.03 17.91
N VAL A 35 21.94 -1.64 16.77
CA VAL A 35 22.65 -2.56 15.89
C VAL A 35 23.96 -2.95 16.55
N TYR A 36 24.09 -4.22 16.93
CA TYR A 36 25.28 -4.74 17.60
C TYR A 36 26.54 -4.66 16.72
N THR A 37 26.44 -5.00 15.44
CA THR A 37 27.52 -4.85 14.45
C THR A 37 26.96 -4.84 13.03
N ARG A 38 27.67 -4.17 12.11
CA ARG A 38 27.41 -4.19 10.66
C ARG A 38 28.55 -4.82 9.86
N ALA A 39 29.56 -5.37 10.53
CA ALA A 39 30.78 -5.86 9.89
C ALA A 39 30.54 -7.01 8.88
N HIS A 40 29.38 -7.66 8.97
CA HIS A 40 29.01 -8.80 8.12
C HIS A 40 27.82 -8.50 7.20
N ASP A 41 27.32 -7.27 7.19
CA ASP A 41 26.19 -6.87 6.33
C ASP A 41 26.71 -6.56 4.93
N GLU A 42 26.09 -7.19 3.93
CA GLU A 42 26.41 -6.93 2.52
C GLU A 42 25.15 -6.48 1.78
N THR A 43 25.29 -5.47 0.91
CA THR A 43 24.24 -5.04 0.00
C THR A 43 24.74 -5.21 -1.43
N VAL A 44 24.10 -6.11 -2.16
CA VAL A 44 24.44 -6.42 -3.55
C VAL A 44 23.29 -5.99 -4.46
N ARG A 45 23.61 -5.49 -5.66
CA ARG A 45 22.58 -5.21 -6.66
C ARG A 45 22.11 -6.52 -7.28
N PRO A 46 20.80 -6.76 -7.42
CA PRO A 46 20.29 -8.00 -8.01
C PRO A 46 20.83 -8.30 -9.42
N GLY A 47 21.12 -7.27 -10.21
CA GLY A 47 21.68 -7.41 -11.57
C GLY A 47 23.10 -7.99 -11.61
N ASP A 48 23.85 -7.89 -10.51
CA ASP A 48 25.23 -8.39 -10.43
C ASP A 48 25.27 -9.88 -10.02
N LEU A 49 24.14 -10.42 -9.52
CA LEU A 49 24.04 -11.80 -9.01
C LEU A 49 23.77 -12.85 -10.10
N VAL A 50 23.25 -12.43 -11.25
CA VAL A 50 22.78 -13.35 -12.30
C VAL A 50 23.19 -12.86 -13.69
N SER A 51 23.59 -13.80 -14.54
CA SER A 51 23.84 -13.48 -15.94
C SER A 51 22.54 -13.08 -16.67
N PRO A 52 22.62 -12.29 -17.76
CA PRO A 52 21.44 -11.90 -18.55
C PRO A 52 20.62 -13.10 -19.05
N GLN A 53 21.28 -14.20 -19.43
CA GLN A 53 20.61 -15.42 -19.89
C GLN A 53 19.81 -16.11 -18.77
N GLN A 54 20.38 -16.19 -17.57
CA GLN A 54 19.68 -16.72 -16.40
C GLN A 54 18.48 -15.85 -16.02
N LEU A 55 18.64 -14.52 -16.08
CA LEU A 55 17.56 -13.58 -15.81
C LEU A 55 16.39 -13.77 -16.78
N MET A 56 16.67 -13.91 -18.08
CA MET A 56 15.64 -14.21 -19.08
C MET A 56 14.92 -15.53 -18.81
N SER A 57 15.66 -16.58 -18.43
CA SER A 57 15.07 -17.88 -18.08
C SER A 57 14.15 -17.79 -16.86
N LEU A 58 14.58 -17.11 -15.79
CA LEU A 58 13.78 -16.90 -14.58
C LEU A 58 12.53 -16.07 -14.88
N ARG A 59 12.65 -15.05 -15.73
CA ARG A 59 11.53 -14.22 -16.16
C ARG A 59 10.49 -15.05 -16.90
N ARG A 60 10.92 -15.88 -17.85
CA ARG A 60 10.03 -16.78 -18.59
C ARG A 60 9.30 -17.75 -17.65
N GLN A 61 9.99 -18.34 -16.69
CA GLN A 61 9.37 -19.23 -15.70
C GLN A 61 8.28 -18.55 -14.87
N LEU A 62 8.46 -17.27 -14.52
CA LEU A 62 7.42 -16.50 -13.82
C LEU A 62 6.21 -16.25 -14.72
N GLU A 63 6.43 -15.89 -15.98
CA GLU A 63 5.38 -15.61 -16.96
C GLU A 63 4.56 -16.87 -17.28
N GLU A 64 5.22 -18.02 -17.47
CA GLU A 64 4.58 -19.33 -17.69
C GLU A 64 3.74 -19.77 -16.49
N ALA A 65 4.10 -19.34 -15.27
CA ALA A 65 3.35 -19.64 -14.06
C ALA A 65 2.16 -18.69 -13.82
N THR A 66 1.97 -17.65 -14.65
CA THR A 66 0.90 -16.64 -14.50
C THR A 66 -0.07 -16.46 -15.68
N PRO A 67 -0.46 -17.49 -16.46
CA PRO A 67 -1.32 -17.31 -17.63
C PRO A 67 -2.72 -16.78 -17.28
N GLU A 68 -3.28 -17.13 -16.11
CA GLU A 68 -4.59 -16.65 -15.66
C GLU A 68 -4.55 -15.35 -14.83
N ALA A 69 -3.35 -14.82 -14.59
CA ALA A 69 -3.15 -13.83 -13.54
C ALA A 69 -3.66 -12.43 -13.91
N THR A 70 -3.86 -12.14 -15.20
CA THR A 70 -4.36 -10.86 -15.72
C THR A 70 -5.71 -10.45 -15.11
N ARG A 71 -6.63 -11.42 -14.91
CA ARG A 71 -7.93 -11.16 -14.28
C ARG A 71 -7.78 -10.81 -12.80
N LEU A 72 -6.87 -11.51 -12.12
CA LEU A 72 -6.60 -11.34 -10.69
C LEU A 72 -5.90 -10.01 -10.42
N VAL A 73 -4.89 -9.65 -11.22
CA VAL A 73 -4.21 -8.33 -11.21
C VAL A 73 -5.22 -7.21 -11.40
N THR A 74 -6.15 -7.33 -12.35
CA THR A 74 -7.13 -6.28 -12.60
C THR A 74 -8.11 -6.09 -11.43
N ARG A 75 -8.51 -7.19 -10.77
CA ARG A 75 -9.34 -7.12 -9.56
C ARG A 75 -8.57 -6.51 -8.39
N LEU A 76 -7.32 -6.92 -8.19
CA LEU A 76 -6.44 -6.40 -7.14
C LEU A 76 -6.15 -4.91 -7.34
N ALA A 77 -5.75 -4.50 -8.54
CA ALA A 77 -5.53 -3.10 -8.88
C ALA A 77 -6.76 -2.24 -8.55
N ARG A 78 -7.97 -2.65 -8.98
CA ARG A 78 -9.21 -1.93 -8.66
C ARG A 78 -9.53 -1.89 -7.15
N ALA A 79 -9.19 -2.95 -6.41
CA ALA A 79 -9.37 -2.97 -4.96
C ALA A 79 -8.38 -2.01 -4.27
N LEU A 80 -7.11 -2.06 -4.65
CA LEU A 80 -6.05 -1.19 -4.13
C LEU A 80 -6.31 0.28 -4.47
N GLU A 81 -6.67 0.58 -5.72
CA GLU A 81 -6.99 1.92 -6.19
C GLU A 81 -8.09 2.57 -5.33
N ARG A 82 -9.21 1.85 -5.10
CA ARG A 82 -10.31 2.36 -4.25
C ARG A 82 -9.85 2.66 -2.83
N ARG A 83 -9.00 1.81 -2.25
CA ARG A 83 -8.49 1.99 -0.89
C ARG A 83 -7.51 3.16 -0.79
N LEU A 84 -6.65 3.33 -1.79
CA LEU A 84 -5.68 4.42 -1.86
C LEU A 84 -6.36 5.77 -2.13
N GLN A 85 -7.40 5.81 -2.96
CA GLN A 85 -8.20 7.02 -3.20
C GLN A 85 -8.97 7.49 -1.95
N ALA A 86 -9.49 6.56 -1.15
CA ALA A 86 -10.26 6.88 0.06
C ALA A 86 -9.43 7.55 1.17
N ARG A 87 -8.11 7.38 1.17
CA ARG A 87 -7.19 7.93 2.18
C ARG A 87 -6.58 9.28 1.81
N ARG A 88 -7.02 9.90 0.71
CA ARG A 88 -6.40 11.14 0.21
C ARG A 88 -6.84 12.36 1.02
N PRO A 89 -5.90 13.14 1.60
CA PRO A 89 -6.24 14.41 2.21
C PRO A 89 -6.68 15.37 1.10
N ARG A 90 -7.95 15.78 1.13
CA ARG A 90 -8.45 16.84 0.24
C ARG A 90 -7.90 18.17 0.74
N ARG A 91 -6.93 18.73 0.03
CA ARG A 91 -6.41 20.07 0.34
C ARG A 91 -7.26 21.12 -0.36
N TRP A 92 -7.47 22.25 0.33
CA TRP A 92 -8.05 23.44 -0.26
C TRP A 92 -6.91 24.34 -0.74
N ARG A 93 -7.03 24.91 -1.94
CA ARG A 93 -6.11 25.89 -2.51
C ARG A 93 -6.84 27.21 -2.66
N GLU A 94 -6.11 28.32 -2.58
CA GLU A 94 -6.61 29.64 -2.97
C GLU A 94 -6.96 29.65 -4.45
N ALA A 95 -8.04 30.34 -4.78
CA ALA A 95 -8.50 30.54 -6.15
C ALA A 95 -8.96 31.98 -6.33
N ASP A 96 -9.00 32.43 -7.58
CA ASP A 96 -9.52 33.75 -7.93
C ASP A 96 -11.05 33.79 -7.92
N TYR A 97 -11.69 32.63 -8.09
CA TYR A 97 -13.14 32.43 -8.06
C TYR A 97 -13.50 31.10 -7.42
N GLY A 98 -14.78 30.93 -7.03
CA GLY A 98 -15.30 29.66 -6.52
C GLY A 98 -15.87 29.77 -5.10
N ARG A 99 -15.51 28.84 -4.21
CA ARG A 99 -16.13 28.76 -2.88
C ARG A 99 -15.45 29.74 -1.93
N LEU A 100 -16.23 30.60 -1.28
CA LEU A 100 -15.69 31.52 -0.28
C LEU A 100 -15.05 30.76 0.90
N ASP A 101 -13.87 31.20 1.35
CA ASP A 101 -13.25 30.72 2.59
C ASP A 101 -13.66 31.60 3.78
N PRO A 102 -14.50 31.11 4.71
CA PRO A 102 -14.98 31.92 5.84
C PRO A 102 -13.84 32.44 6.72
N ARG A 103 -12.69 31.74 6.75
CA ARG A 103 -11.52 32.14 7.54
C ARG A 103 -10.83 33.40 7.01
N ARG A 104 -11.12 33.78 5.77
CA ARG A 104 -10.48 34.89 5.06
C ARG A 104 -11.43 36.05 4.79
N LEU A 105 -12.67 35.95 5.28
CA LEU A 105 -13.68 36.99 5.13
C LEU A 105 -13.24 38.36 5.66
N SER A 106 -12.44 38.38 6.72
CA SER A 106 -11.89 39.64 7.27
C SER A 106 -11.08 40.42 6.25
N ARG A 107 -10.39 39.75 5.31
CA ARG A 107 -9.63 40.42 4.25
C ARG A 107 -10.51 41.18 3.28
N LEU A 108 -11.73 40.72 3.04
CA LEU A 108 -12.69 41.42 2.18
C LEU A 108 -13.01 42.83 2.73
N VAL A 109 -12.97 42.98 4.05
CA VAL A 109 -13.24 44.24 4.74
C VAL A 109 -11.98 45.12 4.81
N THR A 110 -10.81 44.52 5.05
CA THR A 110 -9.56 45.28 5.24
C THR A 110 -8.82 45.62 3.94
N ASP A 111 -9.00 44.81 2.90
CA ASP A 111 -8.39 45.00 1.57
C ASP A 111 -9.37 44.49 0.49
N PRO A 112 -10.34 45.33 0.08
CA PRO A 112 -11.35 44.97 -0.91
C PRO A 112 -10.76 44.66 -2.31
N SER A 113 -9.54 45.12 -2.57
CA SER A 113 -8.79 44.85 -3.80
C SER A 113 -8.07 43.50 -3.82
N GLY A 114 -7.93 42.83 -2.67
CA GLY A 114 -7.19 41.58 -2.56
C GLY A 114 -7.92 40.38 -3.16
N THR A 115 -7.28 39.68 -4.11
CA THR A 115 -7.71 38.37 -4.59
C THR A 115 -7.19 37.27 -3.65
N GLY A 116 -8.01 36.26 -3.33
CA GLY A 116 -7.62 35.16 -2.42
C GLY A 116 -8.59 34.85 -1.26
N VAL A 117 -9.80 35.42 -1.28
CA VAL A 117 -10.91 35.04 -0.39
C VAL A 117 -11.65 33.79 -0.85
N TYR A 118 -11.45 33.39 -2.11
CA TYR A 118 -12.00 32.17 -2.66
C TYR A 118 -11.01 31.02 -2.52
N ARG A 119 -11.57 29.82 -2.37
CA ARG A 119 -10.85 28.56 -2.35
C ARG A 119 -11.52 27.57 -3.27
N GLU A 120 -10.71 26.72 -3.87
CA GLU A 120 -11.14 25.56 -4.61
C GLU A 120 -10.57 24.28 -3.99
N ARG A 121 -11.21 23.15 -4.28
CA ARG A 121 -10.63 21.86 -3.92
C ARG A 121 -9.45 21.61 -4.85
N SER A 122 -8.26 21.45 -4.30
CA SER A 122 -7.11 21.01 -5.07
C SER A 122 -7.44 19.67 -5.73
N SER A 123 -7.29 19.62 -7.05
CA SER A 123 -7.44 18.42 -7.87
C SER A 123 -6.15 17.61 -7.95
N THR A 124 -5.09 18.02 -7.23
CA THR A 124 -3.78 17.37 -7.35
C THR A 124 -3.89 15.91 -6.91
N LEU A 125 -3.73 15.02 -7.90
CA LEU A 125 -3.67 13.58 -7.71
C LEU A 125 -2.28 13.17 -7.18
N ASP A 126 -1.75 13.87 -6.18
CA ASP A 126 -0.45 13.50 -5.61
C ASP A 126 -0.58 12.13 -4.96
N ARG A 127 0.07 11.15 -5.58
CA ARG A 127 0.16 9.78 -5.09
C ARG A 127 1.31 9.76 -4.06
N ASP A 128 1.03 10.29 -2.87
CA ASP A 128 1.94 10.25 -1.71
C ASP A 128 1.93 8.84 -1.08
N THR A 129 2.23 7.83 -1.89
CA THR A 129 2.35 6.45 -1.41
C THR A 129 3.49 5.79 -2.14
N VAL A 130 4.43 5.27 -1.36
CA VAL A 130 5.50 4.39 -1.80
C VAL A 130 5.31 3.06 -1.09
N VAL A 131 5.49 1.97 -1.82
CA VAL A 131 5.40 0.60 -1.28
C VAL A 131 6.73 -0.09 -1.51
N THR A 132 7.33 -0.62 -0.45
CA THR A 132 8.51 -1.49 -0.53
C THR A 132 8.08 -2.92 -0.22
N LEU A 133 8.39 -3.85 -1.12
CA LEU A 133 8.19 -5.29 -0.93
C LEU A 133 9.54 -5.91 -0.54
N LEU A 134 9.64 -6.43 0.68
CA LEU A 134 10.85 -7.11 1.17
C LEU A 134 10.65 -8.63 1.11
N LEU A 135 11.49 -9.32 0.34
CA LEU A 135 11.43 -10.76 0.12
C LEU A 135 12.49 -11.50 0.93
N ASP A 136 12.04 -12.49 1.71
CA ASP A 136 12.94 -13.43 2.37
C ASP A 136 13.42 -14.50 1.38
N ASN A 137 14.74 -14.64 1.25
CA ASN A 137 15.39 -15.70 0.49
C ASN A 137 16.21 -16.65 1.38
N SER A 138 15.89 -16.72 2.68
CA SER A 138 16.49 -17.65 3.64
C SER A 138 16.28 -19.12 3.25
N ALA A 139 17.04 -20.02 3.87
CA ALA A 139 16.96 -21.46 3.61
C ALA A 139 15.54 -22.04 3.77
N SER A 140 14.73 -21.49 4.68
CA SER A 140 13.34 -21.91 4.86
C SER A 140 12.48 -21.65 3.62
N MET A 141 12.80 -20.64 2.83
CA MET A 141 12.01 -20.22 1.67
C MET A 141 12.24 -21.09 0.42
N ARG A 142 13.15 -22.08 0.48
CA ARG A 142 13.50 -22.93 -0.67
C ARG A 142 12.29 -23.61 -1.34
N GLY A 143 12.42 -23.83 -2.65
CA GLY A 143 11.45 -24.56 -3.46
C GLY A 143 10.17 -23.77 -3.75
N ARG A 144 9.02 -24.32 -3.36
CA ARG A 144 7.71 -23.74 -3.71
C ARG A 144 7.46 -22.38 -3.04
N ARG A 145 7.98 -22.16 -1.83
CA ARG A 145 7.70 -20.92 -1.05
C ARG A 145 8.26 -19.68 -1.73
N ILE A 146 9.54 -19.68 -2.09
CA ILE A 146 10.17 -18.56 -2.81
C ILE A 146 9.52 -18.34 -4.18
N ARG A 147 9.14 -19.41 -4.88
CA ARG A 147 8.43 -19.29 -6.17
C ARG A 147 7.08 -18.59 -6.01
N MET A 148 6.29 -18.99 -5.01
CA MET A 148 5.02 -18.33 -4.71
C MET A 148 5.20 -16.89 -4.27
N ALA A 149 6.22 -16.59 -3.45
CA ALA A 149 6.52 -15.23 -3.03
C ALA A 149 6.88 -14.34 -4.23
N ALA A 150 7.73 -14.83 -5.14
CA ALA A 150 8.10 -14.13 -6.37
C ALA A 150 6.90 -13.87 -7.28
N LEU A 151 6.00 -14.85 -7.44
CA LEU A 151 4.76 -14.69 -8.19
C LEU A 151 3.85 -13.64 -7.56
N CYS A 152 3.63 -13.72 -6.24
CA CYS A 152 2.84 -12.72 -5.52
C CYS A 152 3.44 -11.32 -5.66
N ALA A 153 4.76 -11.20 -5.54
CA ALA A 153 5.46 -9.92 -5.71
C ALA A 153 5.29 -9.35 -7.11
N ASP A 154 5.44 -10.16 -8.17
CA ASP A 154 5.24 -9.73 -9.56
C ASP A 154 3.80 -9.26 -9.80
N LEU A 155 2.80 -10.00 -9.31
CA LEU A 155 1.39 -9.63 -9.46
C LEU A 155 1.03 -8.36 -8.68
N LEU A 156 1.55 -8.21 -7.47
CA LEU A 156 1.35 -7.02 -6.66
C LEU A 156 2.05 -5.80 -7.28
N ALA A 157 3.29 -5.94 -7.70
CA ALA A 157 4.05 -4.88 -8.35
C ALA A 157 3.33 -4.37 -9.61
N ARG A 158 2.94 -5.28 -10.52
CA ARG A 158 2.13 -4.92 -11.70
C ARG A 158 0.81 -4.24 -11.33
N SER A 159 0.16 -4.67 -10.25
CA SER A 159 -1.08 -4.04 -9.76
C SER A 159 -0.83 -2.63 -9.23
N LEU A 160 0.24 -2.43 -8.46
CA LEU A 160 0.62 -1.15 -7.85
C LEU A 160 1.12 -0.14 -8.90
N GLU A 161 1.89 -0.58 -9.87
CA GLU A 161 2.33 0.22 -11.02
C GLU A 161 1.14 0.73 -11.84
N ARG A 162 0.15 -0.14 -12.12
CA ARG A 162 -1.11 0.27 -12.76
C ARG A 162 -1.89 1.28 -11.90
N CYS A 163 -1.80 1.16 -10.58
CA CYS A 163 -2.32 2.13 -9.63
C CYS A 163 -1.40 3.35 -9.43
N GLY A 164 -0.35 3.52 -10.24
CA GLY A 164 0.63 4.62 -10.18
C GLY A 164 1.29 4.81 -8.83
N VAL A 165 1.42 3.73 -8.06
CA VAL A 165 2.14 3.71 -6.79
C VAL A 165 3.61 3.40 -7.08
N ARG A 166 4.51 4.24 -6.58
CA ARG A 166 5.95 3.96 -6.67
C ARG A 166 6.25 2.72 -5.84
N THR A 167 6.83 1.71 -6.47
CA THR A 167 7.06 0.41 -5.85
C THR A 167 8.53 0.02 -5.96
N GLU A 168 9.10 -0.48 -4.89
CA GLU A 168 10.45 -1.03 -4.83
C GLU A 168 10.38 -2.49 -4.33
N ILE A 169 11.21 -3.37 -4.90
CA ILE A 169 11.32 -4.77 -4.46
C ILE A 169 12.75 -5.01 -3.98
N LEU A 170 12.88 -5.44 -2.74
CA LEU A 170 14.13 -5.75 -2.08
C LEU A 170 14.14 -7.23 -1.67
N GLY A 171 15.32 -7.82 -1.58
CA GLY A 171 15.51 -9.16 -1.04
C GLY A 171 16.47 -9.13 0.13
N TYR A 172 16.31 -10.07 1.07
CA TYR A 172 17.29 -10.33 2.11
C TYR A 172 17.59 -11.83 2.19
N THR A 173 18.84 -12.15 2.50
CA THR A 173 19.32 -13.50 2.75
C THR A 173 20.51 -13.44 3.67
N THR A 174 20.88 -14.58 4.25
CA THR A 174 22.18 -14.74 4.91
C THR A 174 23.21 -15.25 3.88
N ALA A 175 24.49 -14.88 4.06
CA ALA A 175 25.58 -15.30 3.19
C ALA A 175 25.90 -16.82 3.32
N ALA A 176 25.74 -17.38 4.53
CA ALA A 176 25.96 -18.79 4.80
C ALA A 176 24.75 -19.42 5.50
N TRP A 177 24.55 -20.71 5.25
CA TRP A 177 23.42 -21.50 5.73
C TRP A 177 23.70 -22.22 7.07
N ASP A 178 24.98 -22.38 7.46
CA ASP A 178 25.44 -23.12 8.64
C ASP A 178 25.87 -22.22 9.82
N GLY A 179 25.36 -20.99 9.88
CA GLY A 179 25.81 -19.97 10.84
C GLY A 179 26.83 -19.06 10.18
N GLY A 180 26.47 -17.79 10.03
CA GLY A 180 27.32 -16.79 9.39
C GLY A 180 28.60 -16.51 10.19
N ALA A 181 29.52 -15.76 9.58
CA ALA A 181 30.80 -15.35 10.17
C ALA A 181 30.69 -14.59 11.53
N ALA A 182 29.47 -14.23 11.96
CA ALA A 182 29.21 -13.65 13.27
C ALA A 182 29.23 -14.69 14.42
N ALA A 183 29.23 -15.99 14.11
CA ALA A 183 29.33 -17.08 15.09
C ALA A 183 30.79 -17.53 15.36
N ALA A 184 31.77 -16.88 14.72
CA ALA A 184 33.20 -17.15 14.87
C ALA A 184 33.88 -16.09 15.75
#